data_AF-A0ABD4UTS6-F1
#
_entry.id   AF-A0ABD4UTS6-F1
#
_cell.length_a   1.000
_cell.length_b   1.000
_cell.length_c   1.000
_cell.angle_alpha   90.00
_cell.angle_beta   90.00
_cell.angle_gamma   90.00
#
_symmetry.space_group_name_H-M   'P 1'
#
loop_
_entity.id
_entity.type
_entity.pdbx_description
1 polymer ?
#
loop_
_entity_poly.entity_id
_entity_poly.type
_entity_poly.pdbx_seq_one_letter_code
_entity_poly.pdbx_strand_id
1 'polypeptide(L)'
;ERTERLIDAGVDVVVVDTAHGHSRHVLNAVNRIKRLSNAVQVVAGNVATEGGAQALIDAGADCIKVGIGPGSICTTRIVAGVGVPQLTAIMDAVAAAKKADVPVIADGGIKYSGDLAKALAAGADIAMVGSLLAGTDETPGEVFLWQGRSYKA
;
A
#
# COMPACT_ATOMS: atom_id res chain seq x y z
N GLU A 1 14.17 -8.26 14.65
CA GLU A 1 14.40 -6.99 15.39
C GLU A 1 13.35 -5.90 15.15
N ARG A 2 13.33 -5.09 14.07
CA ARG A 2 12.37 -3.95 13.97
C ARG A 2 10.91 -4.38 14.16
N THR A 3 10.48 -5.44 13.49
CA THR A 3 9.12 -5.99 13.63
C THR A 3 8.83 -6.47 15.05
N GLU A 4 9.76 -7.20 15.68
CA GLU A 4 9.62 -7.68 17.07
C GLU A 4 9.40 -6.51 18.03
N ARG A 5 10.23 -5.48 17.94
CA ARG A 5 10.12 -4.29 18.81
C ARG A 5 8.81 -3.53 18.63
N LEU A 6 8.25 -3.51 17.41
CA LEU A 6 6.93 -2.90 17.16
C LEU A 6 5.80 -3.75 17.75
N ILE A 7 5.89 -5.08 17.60
CA ILE A 7 4.93 -6.02 18.20
C ILE A 7 4.96 -5.89 19.74
N ASP A 8 6.15 -5.84 20.34
CA ASP A 8 6.31 -5.65 21.79
C ASP A 8 5.74 -4.31 22.27
N ALA A 9 5.76 -3.29 21.41
CA ALA A 9 5.14 -1.99 21.66
C ALA A 9 3.61 -1.99 21.44
N GLY A 10 3.02 -3.10 21.00
CA GLY A 10 1.57 -3.29 20.87
C GLY A 10 0.95 -2.77 19.58
N VAL A 11 1.68 -2.75 18.46
CA VAL A 11 1.06 -2.41 17.16
C VAL A 11 0.03 -3.46 16.74
N ASP A 12 -1.09 -3.02 16.17
CA ASP A 12 -2.13 -3.94 15.65
C ASP A 12 -1.76 -4.52 14.28
N VAL A 13 -1.07 -3.73 13.46
CA VAL A 13 -0.77 -4.04 12.06
C VAL A 13 0.69 -3.74 11.73
N VAL A 14 1.32 -4.66 11.00
CA VAL A 14 2.63 -4.46 10.37
C VAL A 14 2.47 -4.35 8.86
N VAL A 15 3.01 -3.29 8.27
CA VAL A 15 3.00 -3.09 6.82
C VAL A 15 4.38 -3.44 6.25
N VAL A 16 4.46 -4.50 5.44
CA VAL A 16 5.65 -4.85 4.65
C VAL A 16 5.58 -4.06 3.35
N ASP A 17 6.27 -2.91 3.33
CA ASP A 17 6.21 -1.96 2.24
C ASP A 17 7.49 -1.99 1.37
N THR A 18 7.31 -2.25 0.08
CA THR A 18 8.39 -2.24 -0.91
C THR A 18 7.87 -1.83 -2.29
N ALA A 19 8.77 -1.34 -3.14
CA ALA A 19 8.44 -1.01 -4.53
C ALA A 19 7.99 -2.23 -5.35
N HIS A 20 8.48 -3.44 -5.03
CA HIS A 20 8.12 -4.66 -5.74
C HIS A 20 7.87 -5.83 -4.77
N GLY A 21 6.61 -5.95 -4.35
CA GLY A 21 6.14 -6.96 -3.39
C GLY A 21 6.19 -8.38 -3.92
N HIS A 22 6.11 -8.58 -5.24
CA HIS A 22 6.20 -9.90 -5.88
C HIS A 22 7.66 -10.36 -6.04
N SER A 23 8.41 -10.38 -4.93
CA SER A 23 9.79 -10.81 -4.90
C SER A 23 10.03 -11.79 -3.75
N ARG A 24 10.92 -12.77 -3.97
CA ARG A 24 11.19 -13.85 -3.00
C ARG A 24 11.56 -13.32 -1.61
N HIS A 25 12.29 -12.21 -1.53
CA HIS A 25 12.69 -11.61 -0.26
C HIS A 25 11.48 -11.09 0.54
N VAL A 26 10.49 -10.51 -0.14
CA VAL A 26 9.27 -9.99 0.48
C VAL A 26 8.38 -11.14 0.94
N LEU A 27 8.17 -12.15 0.09
CA LEU A 27 7.41 -13.34 0.46
C LEU A 27 8.00 -14.02 1.70
N ASN A 28 9.32 -14.17 1.75
CA ASN A 28 10.04 -14.69 2.92
C ASN A 28 9.88 -13.79 4.15
N ALA A 29 9.85 -12.47 3.99
CA ALA A 29 9.68 -11.53 5.09
C ALA A 29 8.27 -11.61 5.68
N VAL A 30 7.23 -11.63 4.84
CA VAL A 30 5.83 -11.84 5.26
C VAL A 30 5.71 -13.15 6.03
N ASN A 31 6.21 -14.25 5.46
CA ASN A 31 6.14 -15.56 6.11
C ASN A 31 6.87 -15.58 7.45
N ARG A 32 8.03 -14.91 7.55
CA ARG A 32 8.78 -14.79 8.82
C ARG A 32 8.01 -14.01 9.87
N ILE A 33 7.33 -12.92 9.51
CA ILE A 33 6.52 -12.13 10.44
C ILE A 33 5.34 -12.98 10.95
N LYS A 34 4.64 -13.68 10.06
CA LYS A 34 3.53 -14.57 10.45
C LYS A 34 3.98 -15.73 11.34
N ARG A 35 5.20 -16.26 11.16
CA ARG A 35 5.78 -17.26 12.07
C ARG A 35 6.19 -16.68 13.42
N LEU A 36 6.57 -15.41 13.46
CA LEU A 36 6.98 -14.74 14.68
C LEU A 36 5.79 -14.46 15.60
N SER A 37 4.67 -14.01 15.05
CA SER A 37 3.48 -13.69 15.82
C SER A 37 2.21 -13.84 14.99
N ASN A 38 1.19 -14.44 15.61
CA ASN A 38 -0.18 -14.44 15.09
C ASN A 38 -1.05 -13.34 15.73
N ALA A 39 -0.49 -12.53 16.63
CA ALA A 39 -1.23 -11.49 17.34
C ALA A 39 -1.43 -10.20 16.51
N VAL A 40 -0.62 -10.01 15.45
CA VAL A 40 -0.68 -8.83 14.59
C VAL A 40 -1.07 -9.20 13.17
N GLN A 41 -1.78 -8.29 12.51
CA GLN A 41 -2.10 -8.44 11.09
C GLN A 41 -0.92 -7.96 10.23
N VAL A 42 -0.76 -8.56 9.05
CA VAL A 42 0.31 -8.24 8.11
C VAL A 42 -0.29 -7.74 6.79
N VAL A 43 -0.13 -6.46 6.53
CA VAL A 43 -0.37 -5.87 5.21
C VAL A 43 0.90 -6.02 4.37
N ALA A 44 0.79 -6.46 3.13
CA ALA A 44 1.96 -6.59 2.26
C ALA A 44 1.74 -6.01 0.86
N GLY A 45 2.78 -5.36 0.35
CA GLY A 45 2.76 -4.76 -0.98
C GLY A 45 4.11 -4.14 -1.36
N ASN A 46 4.21 -3.43 -2.48
CA ASN A 46 3.12 -3.21 -3.43
C ASN A 46 3.14 -4.22 -4.57
N VAL A 47 1.96 -4.60 -5.02
CA VAL A 47 1.73 -5.41 -6.22
C VAL A 47 0.74 -4.69 -7.15
N ALA A 48 0.64 -5.17 -8.38
CA ALA A 48 -0.25 -4.58 -9.38
C ALA A 48 -0.84 -5.61 -10.34
N THR A 49 -0.79 -6.91 -9.98
CA THR A 49 -1.24 -8.04 -10.81
C THR A 49 -1.89 -9.12 -9.93
N GLU A 50 -2.77 -9.93 -10.53
CA GLU A 50 -3.40 -11.09 -9.84
C GLU A 50 -2.35 -12.02 -9.25
N GLY A 51 -1.35 -12.43 -10.03
CA GLY A 51 -0.30 -13.35 -9.56
C GLY A 51 0.57 -12.79 -8.44
N GLY A 52 0.84 -11.47 -8.45
CA GLY A 52 1.56 -10.82 -7.35
C GLY A 52 0.76 -10.77 -6.06
N ALA A 53 -0.54 -10.50 -6.16
CA ALA A 53 -1.45 -10.56 -5.02
C ALA A 53 -1.55 -11.99 -4.47
N GLN A 54 -1.78 -12.99 -5.33
CA GLN A 54 -1.84 -14.39 -4.94
C GLN A 54 -0.56 -14.84 -4.22
N ALA A 55 0.62 -14.48 -4.73
CA ALA A 55 1.89 -14.85 -4.09
C ALA A 55 2.03 -14.28 -2.66
N LEU A 56 1.53 -13.07 -2.40
CA LEU A 56 1.55 -12.48 -1.05
C LEU A 56 0.51 -13.12 -0.13
N ILE A 57 -0.68 -13.44 -0.65
CA ILE A 57 -1.70 -14.20 0.08
C ILE A 57 -1.15 -15.56 0.49
N ASP A 58 -0.54 -16.30 -0.44
CA ASP A 58 0.06 -17.61 -0.19
C ASP A 58 1.20 -17.54 0.84
N ALA A 59 1.92 -16.42 0.90
CA ALA A 59 2.95 -16.18 1.90
C ALA A 59 2.39 -15.91 3.31
N GLY A 60 1.11 -15.56 3.41
CA GLY A 60 0.36 -15.33 4.65
C GLY A 60 0.00 -13.87 4.93
N ALA A 61 0.00 -12.98 3.93
CA ALA A 61 -0.47 -11.61 4.11
C ALA A 61 -1.97 -11.59 4.42
N ASP A 62 -2.36 -10.81 5.44
CA ASP A 62 -3.76 -10.62 5.85
C ASP A 62 -4.44 -9.50 5.06
N CYS A 63 -3.68 -8.70 4.29
CA CYS A 63 -4.19 -7.65 3.42
C CYS A 63 -3.18 -7.30 2.33
N ILE A 64 -3.65 -6.98 1.13
CA ILE A 64 -2.80 -6.66 -0.02
C ILE A 64 -2.82 -5.16 -0.34
N LYS A 65 -1.63 -4.53 -0.39
CA LYS A 65 -1.46 -3.14 -0.81
C LYS A 65 -1.13 -3.05 -2.29
N VAL A 66 -1.95 -2.32 -3.06
CA VAL A 66 -1.96 -2.35 -4.52
C VAL A 66 -1.62 -1.00 -5.12
N GLY A 67 -0.58 -0.98 -5.96
CA GLY A 67 -0.22 0.20 -6.75
C GLY A 67 1.27 0.26 -7.06
N ILE A 68 1.64 0.18 -8.34
CA ILE A 68 3.01 0.44 -8.82
C ILE A 68 3.01 1.57 -9.84
N GLY A 69 3.62 2.68 -9.45
CA GLY A 69 3.69 3.90 -10.25
C GLY A 69 2.50 4.88 -10.23
N PRO A 70 1.39 4.71 -9.49
CA PRO A 70 0.26 5.64 -9.55
C PRO A 70 0.44 6.90 -8.69
N GLY A 71 1.38 6.88 -7.73
CA GLY A 71 1.57 7.95 -6.76
C GLY A 71 1.92 9.28 -7.42
N SER A 72 1.42 10.39 -6.86
CA SER A 72 1.58 11.74 -7.42
C SER A 72 3.04 12.20 -7.53
N ILE A 73 3.88 11.76 -6.61
CA ILE A 73 5.33 12.05 -6.59
C ILE A 73 6.18 10.91 -7.18
N CYS A 74 5.54 9.81 -7.60
CA CYS A 74 6.25 8.60 -7.99
C CYS A 74 6.82 8.74 -9.41
N THR A 75 8.12 8.52 -9.57
CA THR A 75 8.81 8.60 -10.87
C THR A 75 9.01 7.22 -11.51
N THR A 76 8.55 6.12 -10.88
CA THR A 76 8.81 4.74 -11.32
C THR A 76 8.40 4.48 -12.77
N ARG A 77 7.25 4.99 -13.22
CA ARG A 77 6.81 4.81 -14.62
C ARG A 77 7.75 5.49 -15.61
N ILE A 78 8.27 6.66 -15.26
CA ILE A 78 9.14 7.45 -16.14
C ILE A 78 10.56 6.92 -16.14
N VAL A 79 11.10 6.59 -14.95
CA VAL A 79 12.50 6.21 -14.78
C VAL A 79 12.74 4.73 -15.08
N ALA A 80 11.88 3.84 -14.58
CA ALA A 80 12.04 2.40 -14.74
C ALA A 80 11.21 1.82 -15.90
N GLY A 81 10.26 2.58 -16.45
CA GLY A 81 9.35 2.09 -17.49
C GLY A 81 8.32 1.08 -16.99
N VAL A 82 8.11 0.97 -15.68
CA VAL A 82 7.26 -0.04 -15.05
C VAL A 82 6.08 0.59 -14.32
N GLY A 83 4.90 -0.02 -14.49
CA GLY A 83 3.70 0.28 -13.73
C GLY A 83 2.44 -0.25 -14.40
N VAL A 84 1.33 -0.20 -13.69
CA VAL A 84 0.01 -0.57 -14.21
C VAL A 84 -0.96 0.59 -13.93
N PRO A 85 -1.89 0.91 -14.84
CA PRO A 85 -2.97 1.86 -14.54
C PRO A 85 -3.75 1.43 -13.28
N GLN A 86 -3.98 2.36 -12.35
CA GLN A 86 -4.34 1.99 -10.97
C GLN A 86 -5.67 1.22 -10.87
N LEU A 87 -6.67 1.61 -11.67
CA LEU A 87 -7.97 0.91 -11.65
C LEU A 87 -7.83 -0.54 -12.11
N THR A 88 -7.03 -0.79 -13.14
CA THR A 88 -6.69 -2.14 -13.62
C THR A 88 -5.93 -2.93 -12.55
N ALA A 89 -4.91 -2.31 -11.94
CA ALA A 89 -4.13 -2.94 -10.87
C ALA A 89 -5.00 -3.41 -9.69
N ILE A 90 -5.98 -2.57 -9.29
CA ILE A 90 -6.96 -2.92 -8.24
C ILE A 90 -7.80 -4.11 -8.69
N MET A 91 -8.45 -4.04 -9.85
CA MET A 91 -9.32 -5.11 -10.34
C MET A 91 -8.59 -6.45 -10.46
N ASP A 92 -7.35 -6.44 -10.96
CA ASP A 92 -6.53 -7.64 -11.12
C ASP A 92 -6.14 -8.24 -9.76
N ALA A 93 -5.73 -7.42 -8.79
CA ALA A 93 -5.40 -7.90 -7.45
C ALA A 93 -6.63 -8.44 -6.70
N VAL A 94 -7.78 -7.78 -6.83
CA VAL A 94 -9.06 -8.19 -6.26
C VAL A 94 -9.50 -9.55 -6.79
N ALA A 95 -9.19 -9.88 -8.05
CA ALA A 95 -9.53 -11.18 -8.63
C ALA A 95 -8.90 -12.36 -7.87
N ALA A 96 -7.69 -12.20 -7.32
CA ALA A 96 -7.07 -13.16 -6.40
C ALA A 96 -7.63 -13.01 -4.99
N ALA A 97 -7.62 -11.78 -4.46
CA ALA A 97 -7.90 -11.51 -3.05
C ALA A 97 -9.32 -11.90 -2.63
N LYS A 98 -10.31 -11.69 -3.51
CA LYS A 98 -11.71 -12.06 -3.26
C LYS A 98 -11.91 -13.58 -3.12
N LYS A 99 -11.12 -14.40 -3.82
CA LYS A 99 -11.20 -15.88 -3.70
C LYS A 99 -10.70 -16.36 -2.34
N ALA A 100 -9.81 -15.58 -1.71
CA ALA A 100 -9.18 -15.89 -0.43
C ALA A 100 -9.77 -15.12 0.77
N ASP A 101 -10.80 -14.30 0.54
CA ASP A 101 -11.39 -13.40 1.55
C ASP A 101 -10.35 -12.47 2.20
N VAL A 102 -9.40 -11.97 1.39
CA VAL A 102 -8.34 -11.05 1.82
C VAL A 102 -8.65 -9.63 1.33
N PRO A 103 -8.66 -8.61 2.20
CA PRO A 103 -8.94 -7.24 1.81
C PRO A 103 -7.81 -6.59 0.99
N VAL A 104 -8.19 -5.62 0.17
CA VAL A 104 -7.29 -4.87 -0.73
C VAL A 104 -7.27 -3.38 -0.39
N ILE A 105 -6.06 -2.82 -0.28
CA ILE A 105 -5.81 -1.38 -0.17
C ILE A 105 -5.41 -0.81 -1.54
N ALA A 106 -6.19 0.15 -2.04
CA ALA A 106 -5.80 0.96 -3.19
C ALA A 106 -4.80 2.05 -2.77
N ASP A 107 -3.54 1.92 -3.18
CA ASP A 107 -2.44 2.80 -2.78
C ASP A 107 -1.95 3.70 -3.92
N GLY A 108 -2.27 4.99 -3.82
CA GLY A 108 -1.79 6.03 -4.71
C GLY A 108 -2.70 6.36 -5.90
N GLY A 109 -2.50 7.57 -6.45
CA GLY A 109 -3.21 8.06 -7.63
C GLY A 109 -4.59 8.69 -7.37
N ILE A 110 -5.08 8.67 -6.12
CA ILE A 110 -6.35 9.31 -5.73
C ILE A 110 -6.14 10.82 -5.57
N LYS A 111 -6.86 11.61 -6.38
CA LYS A 111 -6.78 13.08 -6.37
C LYS A 111 -8.06 13.74 -5.85
N TYR A 112 -9.20 13.09 -6.04
CA TYR A 112 -10.49 13.60 -5.61
C TYR A 112 -11.30 12.49 -4.93
N SER A 113 -12.34 12.87 -4.18
CA SER A 113 -13.27 11.93 -3.56
C SER A 113 -13.93 10.97 -4.58
N GLY A 114 -14.16 11.45 -5.82
CA GLY A 114 -14.65 10.60 -6.90
C GLY A 114 -13.67 9.50 -7.33
N ASP A 115 -12.37 9.69 -7.15
CA ASP A 115 -11.37 8.64 -7.45
C ASP A 115 -11.38 7.57 -6.36
N LEU A 116 -11.57 7.97 -5.10
CA LEU A 116 -11.78 7.03 -3.99
C LEU A 116 -13.04 6.19 -4.22
N ALA A 117 -14.15 6.83 -4.61
CA ALA A 117 -15.39 6.11 -4.92
C ALA A 117 -15.19 5.06 -6.03
N LYS A 118 -14.40 5.39 -7.06
CA LYS A 118 -14.06 4.45 -8.14
C LYS A 118 -13.15 3.31 -7.67
N ALA A 119 -12.19 3.59 -6.80
CA ALA A 119 -11.31 2.55 -6.24
C ALA A 119 -12.11 1.51 -5.43
N LEU A 120 -13.06 1.98 -4.60
CA LEU A 120 -13.97 1.11 -3.86
C LEU A 120 -14.91 0.34 -4.79
N ALA A 121 -15.46 1.02 -5.81
CA ALA A 121 -16.30 0.37 -6.82
C ALA A 121 -15.55 -0.70 -7.65
N ALA A 122 -14.23 -0.56 -7.80
CA ALA A 122 -13.37 -1.56 -8.44
C ALA A 122 -13.04 -2.76 -7.53
N GLY A 123 -13.49 -2.73 -6.27
CA GLY A 123 -13.40 -3.86 -5.33
C GLY A 123 -12.32 -3.71 -4.26
N ALA A 124 -11.63 -2.57 -4.16
CA ALA A 124 -10.80 -2.31 -2.98
C ALA A 124 -11.69 -2.05 -1.75
N ASP A 125 -11.25 -2.47 -0.57
CA ASP A 125 -11.96 -2.27 0.69
C ASP A 125 -11.61 -0.90 1.31
N ILE A 126 -10.36 -0.48 1.12
CA ILE A 126 -9.79 0.72 1.73
C ILE A 126 -8.86 1.39 0.71
N ALA A 127 -8.56 2.67 0.91
CA ALA A 127 -7.52 3.36 0.15
C ALA A 127 -6.48 4.01 1.06
N MET A 128 -5.24 4.04 0.58
CA MET A 128 -4.13 4.77 1.19
C MET A 128 -3.88 6.05 0.40
N VAL A 129 -3.83 7.18 1.10
CA VAL A 129 -3.69 8.51 0.50
C VAL A 129 -2.51 9.26 1.11
N GLY A 130 -1.61 9.74 0.26
CA GLY A 130 -0.49 10.60 0.66
C GLY A 130 -0.79 12.07 0.41
N SER A 131 -0.81 12.48 -0.87
CA SER A 131 -0.90 13.91 -1.25
C SER A 131 -2.15 14.63 -0.78
N LEU A 132 -3.25 13.92 -0.51
CA LEU A 132 -4.47 14.53 0.04
C LEU A 132 -4.31 14.95 1.50
N LEU A 133 -3.45 14.27 2.26
CA LEU A 133 -3.22 14.53 3.68
C LEU A 133 -1.92 15.28 3.95
N ALA A 134 -0.98 15.31 2.99
CA ALA A 134 0.38 15.83 3.19
C ALA A 134 0.47 17.24 3.80
N GLY A 135 -0.50 18.11 3.50
CA GLY A 135 -0.52 19.51 3.98
C GLY A 135 -1.44 19.78 5.18
N THR A 136 -2.02 18.77 5.84
CA THR A 136 -2.87 19.01 7.03
C THR A 136 -2.03 19.35 8.26
N ASP A 137 -2.66 19.86 9.31
CA ASP A 137 -1.96 20.34 10.50
C ASP A 137 -1.20 19.21 11.23
N GLU A 138 -1.73 17.99 11.21
CA GLU A 138 -1.19 16.83 11.95
C GLU A 138 0.04 16.19 11.30
N THR A 139 0.28 16.44 10.01
CA THR A 139 1.45 15.83 9.34
C THR A 139 2.77 16.36 9.91
N PRO A 140 3.88 15.62 9.80
CA PRO A 140 5.19 16.14 10.17
C PRO A 140 5.59 17.37 9.34
N GLY A 141 6.51 18.17 9.88
CA GLY A 141 7.06 19.34 9.19
C GLY A 141 6.42 20.66 9.62
N GLU A 142 7.17 21.75 9.41
CA GLU A 142 6.73 23.10 9.75
C GLU A 142 6.02 23.76 8.56
N VAL A 143 5.06 24.64 8.86
CA VAL A 143 4.42 25.49 7.84
C VAL A 143 5.32 26.69 7.57
N PHE A 144 5.64 26.93 6.29
CA PHE A 144 6.44 28.06 5.86
C PHE A 144 5.76 28.84 4.72
N LEU A 145 6.07 30.13 4.64
CA LEU A 145 5.54 31.00 3.60
C LEU A 145 6.51 31.03 2.41
N TRP A 146 6.02 30.68 1.22
CA TRP A 146 6.75 30.76 -0.02
C TRP A 146 5.92 31.48 -1.08
N GLN A 147 6.47 32.57 -1.63
CA GLN A 147 5.79 33.41 -2.64
C GLN A 147 4.36 33.80 -2.24
N GLY A 148 4.15 34.12 -0.96
CA GLY A 148 2.85 34.54 -0.43
C GLY A 148 1.83 33.41 -0.24
N ARG A 149 2.25 32.14 -0.32
CA ARG A 149 1.42 30.96 -0.03
C ARG A 149 2.05 30.10 1.06
N SER A 150 1.21 29.50 1.88
CA SER A 150 1.65 28.56 2.91
C SER A 150 1.92 27.18 2.30
N TYR A 151 3.05 26.60 2.67
CA TYR A 151 3.46 25.24 2.32
C TYR A 151 3.92 24.51 3.58
N LYS A 152 3.98 23.18 3.52
CA LYS A 152 4.50 22.33 4.60
C LYS A 152 5.68 21.52 4.08
N ALA A 153 6.74 21.45 4.89
CA ALA A 153 8.02 20.82 4.54
C ALA A 153 8.01 19.30 4.75
#